data_AF-A0A7J8HNB9-F1
#
_entry.id   AF-A0A7J8HNB9-F1
#
_cell.length_a   1.000
_cell.length_b   1.000
_cell.length_c   1.000
_cell.angle_alpha   90.00
_cell.angle_beta   90.00
_cell.angle_gamma   90.00
#
_symmetry.space_group_name_H-M   'P 1'
#
loop_
_entity.id
_entity.type
_entity.pdbx_description
1 polymer ?
#
loop_
_entity_poly.entity_id
_entity_poly.type
_entity_poly.pdbx_seq_one_letter_code
_entity_poly.pdbx_strand_id
1 'polypeptide(L)'
;MKHSRDLAQDPAWTETFRVLSVATIKFEMLSTAPQSQLLLTLADSSISTKGTKSGIFVMYNCARLATLFEGYKHNMEQGLYPTFPPVSSLDFSLLHDEGEWLLLFNSVLPFPGLLSQTAALDHTAPGLHITARTETVCKLLVQLSMDFSSYYNRVHILGEPRPHLFGQMFARLQLLRAVCEVLHTGLAMLGLPPLSHI
;
A
#
# COMPACT_ATOMS: atom_id res chain seq x y z
N MET A 1 1.44 1.46 -34.51
CA MET A 1 2.86 1.05 -34.43
C MET A 1 3.71 2.24 -34.01
N LYS A 2 4.68 2.02 -33.11
CA LYS A 2 5.75 2.92 -32.63
C LYS A 2 5.39 4.05 -31.65
N HIS A 3 5.32 3.72 -30.36
CA HIS A 3 5.84 4.57 -29.25
C HIS A 3 6.50 3.75 -28.12
N SER A 4 6.85 2.47 -28.36
CA SER A 4 7.41 1.58 -27.33
C SER A 4 8.94 1.39 -27.42
N ARG A 5 9.66 2.29 -28.09
CA ARG A 5 11.12 2.23 -28.24
C ARG A 5 11.70 3.59 -27.85
N ASP A 6 11.76 3.84 -26.53
CA ASP A 6 12.87 4.58 -25.89
C ASP A 6 12.71 4.80 -24.38
N LEU A 7 11.63 4.31 -23.75
CA LEU A 7 11.51 4.36 -22.27
C LEU A 7 12.68 3.64 -21.57
N ALA A 8 13.30 2.65 -22.20
CA ALA A 8 14.40 1.88 -21.62
C ALA A 8 15.76 2.62 -21.59
N GLN A 9 15.90 3.79 -22.24
CA GLN A 9 17.13 4.60 -22.21
C GLN A 9 17.01 5.86 -21.34
N ASP A 10 15.83 6.13 -20.79
CA ASP A 10 15.66 7.24 -19.86
C ASP A 10 16.34 6.88 -18.51
N PRO A 11 17.28 7.72 -18.03
CA PRO A 11 17.91 7.52 -16.73
C PRO A 11 16.90 7.40 -15.58
N ALA A 12 15.77 8.10 -15.66
CA ALA A 12 14.70 8.02 -14.66
C ALA A 12 14.04 6.63 -14.66
N TRP A 13 13.76 6.07 -15.83
CA TRP A 13 13.21 4.72 -15.96
C TRP A 13 14.17 3.64 -15.47
N THR A 14 15.46 3.80 -15.76
CA THR A 14 16.50 2.87 -15.29
C THR A 14 16.57 2.87 -13.76
N GLU A 15 16.48 4.04 -13.14
CA GLU A 15 16.48 4.17 -11.68
C GLU A 15 15.20 3.59 -11.05
N THR A 16 14.02 3.88 -11.60
CA THR A 16 12.76 3.30 -11.14
C THR A 16 12.79 1.78 -11.22
N PHE A 17 13.27 1.21 -12.33
CA PHE A 17 13.41 -0.24 -12.48
C PHE A 17 14.37 -0.84 -11.45
N ARG A 18 15.50 -0.17 -11.20
CA ARG A 18 16.47 -0.59 -10.18
C ARG A 18 15.85 -0.60 -8.78
N VAL A 19 15.16 0.48 -8.39
CA VAL A 19 14.50 0.60 -7.09
C VAL A 19 13.43 -0.49 -6.93
N LEU A 20 12.56 -0.67 -7.93
CA LEU A 20 11.53 -1.71 -7.93
C LEU A 20 12.11 -3.13 -7.82
N SER A 21 13.20 -3.40 -8.55
CA SER A 21 13.85 -4.73 -8.53
C SER A 21 14.43 -5.03 -7.15
N VAL A 22 15.20 -4.11 -6.59
CA VAL A 22 15.78 -4.26 -5.24
C VAL A 22 14.68 -4.41 -4.20
N ALA A 23 13.64 -3.57 -4.29
CA ALA A 23 12.55 -3.59 -3.34
C ALA A 23 11.75 -4.91 -3.41
N THR A 24 11.53 -5.43 -4.62
CA THR A 24 10.83 -6.71 -4.83
C THR A 24 11.63 -7.86 -4.24
N ILE A 25 12.93 -7.96 -4.56
CA ILE A 25 13.78 -9.04 -4.03
C ILE A 25 13.79 -9.01 -2.50
N LYS A 26 13.98 -7.82 -1.90
CA LYS A 26 13.93 -7.64 -0.45
C LYS A 26 12.57 -8.08 0.12
N PHE A 27 11.47 -7.68 -0.50
CA PHE A 27 10.14 -8.06 -0.03
C PHE A 27 9.93 -9.58 -0.07
N GLU A 28 10.31 -10.25 -1.16
CA GLU A 28 10.19 -11.71 -1.28
C GLU A 28 11.09 -12.47 -0.29
N MET A 29 12.28 -11.93 0.03
CA MET A 29 13.13 -12.50 1.08
C MET A 29 12.50 -12.33 2.47
N LEU A 30 11.95 -11.15 2.76
CA LEU A 30 11.37 -10.80 4.06
C LEU A 30 9.98 -11.42 4.29
N SER A 31 9.30 -11.85 3.23
CA SER A 31 7.99 -12.51 3.29
C SER A 31 8.07 -13.97 3.76
N THR A 32 9.28 -14.53 3.79
CA THR A 32 9.56 -15.88 4.31
C THR A 32 10.00 -15.79 5.76
N ALA A 33 9.46 -16.68 6.61
CA ALA A 33 9.84 -16.71 8.02
C ALA A 33 11.35 -16.99 8.15
N PRO A 34 12.08 -16.33 9.08
CA PRO A 34 13.54 -16.47 9.19
C PRO A 34 14.05 -17.91 9.38
N GLN A 35 13.21 -18.79 9.96
CA GLN A 35 13.52 -20.19 10.24
C GLN A 35 13.20 -21.14 9.06
N SER A 36 12.65 -20.62 7.97
CA SER A 36 12.22 -21.42 6.80
C SER A 36 13.27 -21.34 5.68
N GLN A 37 13.41 -22.44 4.93
CA GLN A 37 14.26 -22.44 3.73
C GLN A 37 13.65 -21.53 2.66
N LEU A 38 14.42 -20.57 2.17
CA LEU A 38 14.04 -19.71 1.05
C LEU A 38 14.53 -20.34 -0.26
N LEU A 39 13.60 -20.72 -1.13
CA LEU A 39 13.92 -21.16 -2.48
C LEU A 39 13.95 -19.94 -3.42
N LEU A 40 15.14 -19.60 -3.91
CA LEU A 40 15.32 -18.54 -4.91
C LEU A 40 15.22 -19.13 -6.33
N THR A 41 14.00 -19.26 -6.83
CA THR A 41 13.77 -19.71 -8.21
C THR A 41 13.93 -18.52 -9.17
N LEU A 42 15.14 -18.36 -9.73
CA LEU A 42 15.42 -17.38 -10.81
C LEU A 42 14.85 -17.82 -12.17
N ALA A 43 14.58 -19.12 -12.30
CA ALA A 43 14.07 -19.76 -13.51
C ALA A 43 12.60 -20.11 -13.33
N ASP A 44 11.74 -19.10 -13.45
CA ASP A 44 10.56 -19.18 -14.28
C ASP A 44 9.95 -17.79 -14.35
N SER A 45 9.19 -17.55 -15.39
CA SER A 45 8.34 -16.38 -15.68
C SER A 45 7.25 -16.10 -14.61
N SER A 46 7.49 -16.52 -13.36
CA SER A 46 6.59 -16.51 -12.21
C SER A 46 6.93 -15.46 -11.14
N ILE A 47 7.85 -14.51 -11.42
CA ILE A 47 7.63 -13.12 -10.95
C ILE A 47 6.39 -12.63 -11.71
N SER A 48 5.25 -13.18 -11.32
CA SER A 48 3.98 -12.87 -11.92
C SER A 48 3.72 -11.43 -11.52
N THR A 49 3.92 -10.52 -12.46
CA THR A 49 3.34 -9.17 -12.39
C THR A 49 1.82 -9.20 -12.23
N LYS A 50 1.20 -10.39 -12.34
CA LYS A 50 -0.22 -10.69 -12.09
C LYS A 50 -0.47 -11.39 -10.74
N GLY A 51 0.56 -11.71 -9.96
CA GLY A 51 0.44 -12.42 -8.69
C GLY A 51 0.06 -11.45 -7.57
N THR A 52 -1.14 -11.61 -7.01
CA THR A 52 -1.64 -10.76 -5.90
C THR A 52 -0.86 -10.93 -4.60
N LYS A 53 0.13 -11.84 -4.54
CA LYS A 53 0.92 -12.18 -3.35
C LYS A 53 2.35 -11.62 -3.34
N SER A 54 2.72 -10.80 -4.32
CA SER A 54 4.10 -10.31 -4.48
C SER A 54 4.30 -8.88 -3.95
N GLY A 55 5.53 -8.54 -3.58
CA GLY A 55 5.94 -7.17 -3.27
C GLY A 55 5.63 -6.18 -4.40
N ILE A 56 5.72 -6.60 -5.66
CA ILE A 56 5.35 -5.78 -6.83
C ILE A 56 3.87 -5.35 -6.75
N PHE A 57 2.99 -6.25 -6.32
CA PHE A 57 1.57 -5.96 -6.20
C PHE A 57 1.29 -4.93 -5.11
N VAL A 58 2.01 -4.99 -3.99
CA VAL A 58 1.93 -3.98 -2.91
C VAL A 58 2.38 -2.61 -3.43
N MET A 59 3.51 -2.57 -4.13
CA MET A 59 4.08 -1.36 -4.73
C MET A 59 3.14 -0.72 -5.76
N TYR A 60 2.53 -1.55 -6.62
CA TYR A 60 1.54 -1.09 -7.58
C TYR A 60 0.32 -0.45 -6.90
N ASN A 61 -0.16 -1.02 -5.79
CA ASN A 61 -1.27 -0.43 -5.05
C ASN A 61 -0.90 0.88 -4.33
N CYS A 62 0.36 1.04 -3.89
CA CYS A 62 0.85 2.33 -3.39
C CYS A 62 0.80 3.40 -4.49
N ALA A 63 1.26 3.07 -5.71
CA ALA A 63 1.21 3.98 -6.85
C ALA A 63 -0.25 4.36 -7.21
N ARG A 64 -1.19 3.39 -7.19
CA ARG A 64 -2.62 3.68 -7.41
C ARG A 64 -3.19 4.66 -6.38
N LEU A 65 -2.84 4.51 -5.11
CA LEU A 65 -3.25 5.46 -4.06
C LEU A 65 -2.64 6.84 -4.29
N ALA A 66 -1.36 6.91 -4.65
CA ALA A 66 -0.71 8.17 -4.98
C ALA A 66 -1.43 8.88 -6.14
N THR A 67 -1.73 8.18 -7.24
CA THR A 67 -2.49 8.73 -8.37
C THR A 67 -3.90 9.18 -7.96
N LEU A 68 -4.59 8.44 -7.09
CA LEU A 68 -5.89 8.84 -6.55
C LEU A 68 -5.79 10.18 -5.80
N PHE A 69 -4.82 10.32 -4.90
CA PHE A 69 -4.65 11.54 -4.11
C PHE A 69 -4.16 12.72 -4.94
N GLU A 70 -3.31 12.48 -5.94
CA GLU A 70 -2.91 13.49 -6.92
C GLU A 70 -4.10 13.95 -7.75
N GLY A 71 -4.95 13.03 -8.20
CA GLY A 71 -6.20 13.34 -8.89
C GLY A 71 -7.16 14.17 -8.04
N TYR A 72 -7.28 13.87 -6.74
CA TYR A 72 -8.05 14.69 -5.81
C TYR A 72 -7.46 16.10 -5.69
N LYS A 73 -6.14 16.20 -5.45
CA LYS A 73 -5.43 17.47 -5.32
C LYS A 73 -5.61 18.35 -6.55
N HIS A 74 -5.42 17.78 -7.75
CA HIS A 74 -5.60 18.50 -9.00
C HIS A 74 -7.03 19.01 -9.17
N ASN A 75 -8.04 18.16 -8.96
CA ASN A 75 -9.44 18.57 -9.07
C ASN A 75 -9.84 19.63 -8.03
N MET A 76 -9.26 19.57 -6.83
CA MET A 76 -9.43 20.61 -5.81
C MET A 76 -8.80 21.94 -6.25
N GLU A 77 -7.59 21.91 -6.82
CA GLU A 77 -6.90 23.11 -7.34
C GLU A 77 -7.65 23.75 -8.52
N GLN A 78 -8.34 22.95 -9.34
CA GLN A 78 -9.21 23.42 -10.42
C GLN A 78 -10.60 23.88 -9.93
N GLY A 79 -10.88 23.81 -8.62
CA GLY A 79 -12.16 24.21 -8.02
C GLY A 79 -13.32 23.24 -8.27
N LEU A 80 -13.06 22.03 -8.80
CA LEU A 80 -14.07 20.98 -9.01
C LEU A 80 -14.47 20.29 -7.70
N TYR A 81 -13.52 20.13 -6.78
CA TYR A 81 -13.78 19.61 -5.44
C TYR A 81 -13.48 20.63 -4.36
N PRO A 82 -14.16 20.57 -3.19
CA PRO A 82 -13.82 21.42 -2.06
C PRO A 82 -12.48 21.01 -1.46
N THR A 83 -11.88 21.94 -0.71
CA THR A 83 -10.75 21.64 0.17
C THR A 83 -11.12 20.54 1.17
N PHE A 84 -10.14 19.70 1.47
CA PHE A 84 -10.35 18.58 2.37
C PHE A 84 -10.77 19.08 3.76
N PRO A 85 -11.95 18.70 4.26
CA PRO A 85 -12.44 19.20 5.53
C PRO A 85 -11.67 18.58 6.71
N PRO A 86 -11.67 19.20 7.89
CA PRO A 86 -11.10 18.61 9.10
C PRO A 86 -11.72 17.25 9.42
N VAL A 87 -10.90 16.33 9.94
CA VAL A 87 -11.36 14.97 10.31
C VAL A 87 -12.53 15.00 11.30
N SER A 88 -12.55 15.97 12.21
CA SER A 88 -13.64 16.16 13.19
C SER A 88 -14.99 16.54 12.58
N SER A 89 -15.01 17.01 11.33
CA SER A 89 -16.24 17.35 10.61
C SER A 89 -16.70 16.26 9.63
N LEU A 90 -15.93 15.17 9.51
CA LEU A 90 -16.29 14.06 8.64
C LEU A 90 -17.40 13.22 9.30
N ASP A 91 -18.40 12.87 8.50
CA ASP A 91 -19.42 11.91 8.87
C ASP A 91 -19.03 10.52 8.38
N PHE A 92 -18.43 9.72 9.27
CA PHE A 92 -18.06 8.33 8.98
C PHE A 92 -19.27 7.39 8.91
N SER A 93 -20.47 7.83 9.31
CA SER A 93 -21.67 7.02 9.14
C SER A 93 -22.01 6.79 7.68
N LEU A 94 -21.47 7.60 6.75
CA LEU A 94 -21.65 7.48 5.30
C LEU A 94 -20.85 6.33 4.66
N LEU A 95 -20.01 5.64 5.44
CA LEU A 95 -19.31 4.43 5.03
C LEU A 95 -20.22 3.21 5.26
N HIS A 96 -20.57 2.52 4.19
CA HIS A 96 -21.54 1.44 4.17
C HIS A 96 -21.07 0.21 3.38
N ASP A 97 -20.04 0.33 2.55
CA ASP A 97 -19.56 -0.80 1.76
C ASP A 97 -18.75 -1.74 2.66
N GLU A 98 -18.96 -3.04 2.52
CA GLU A 98 -18.26 -4.06 3.30
C GLU A 98 -16.73 -3.94 3.15
N GLY A 99 -16.24 -3.53 1.99
CA GLY A 99 -14.82 -3.30 1.75
C GLY A 99 -14.25 -2.16 2.59
N GLU A 100 -15.04 -1.13 2.93
CA GLU A 100 -14.60 -0.03 3.80
C GLU A 100 -14.32 -0.54 5.22
N TRP A 101 -15.21 -1.40 5.72
CA TRP A 101 -15.06 -2.04 7.03
C TRP A 101 -13.93 -3.06 7.06
N LEU A 102 -13.75 -3.83 5.98
CA LEU A 102 -12.65 -4.78 5.84
C LEU A 102 -11.30 -4.07 5.94
N LEU A 103 -11.12 -2.97 5.21
CA LEU A 103 -9.90 -2.17 5.25
C LEU A 103 -9.63 -1.61 6.66
N LEU A 104 -10.66 -1.08 7.32
CA LEU A 104 -10.54 -0.49 8.64
C LEU A 104 -10.19 -1.53 9.72
N PHE A 105 -11.01 -2.57 9.84
CA PHE A 105 -10.93 -3.51 10.97
C PHE A 105 -9.85 -4.57 10.80
N ASN A 106 -9.51 -4.98 9.59
CA ASN A 106 -8.51 -6.03 9.38
C ASN A 106 -7.11 -5.49 9.15
N SER A 107 -6.99 -4.23 8.71
CA SER A 107 -5.69 -3.66 8.35
C SER A 107 -5.35 -2.43 9.17
N VAL A 108 -6.19 -1.39 9.18
CA VAL A 108 -5.84 -0.11 9.84
C VAL A 108 -5.78 -0.23 11.36
N LEU A 109 -6.84 -0.75 12.00
CA LEU A 109 -6.90 -0.82 13.46
C LEU A 109 -5.91 -1.83 14.08
N PRO A 110 -5.66 -3.02 13.51
CA PRO A 110 -4.72 -3.98 14.09
C PRO A 110 -3.25 -3.59 13.90
N PHE A 111 -2.94 -2.70 12.94
CA PHE A 111 -1.56 -2.42 12.54
C PHE A 111 -0.65 -1.91 13.67
N PRO A 112 -1.04 -0.96 14.54
CA PRO A 112 -0.19 -0.55 15.67
C PRO A 112 0.13 -1.69 16.63
N GLY A 113 -0.83 -2.59 16.86
CA GLY A 113 -0.64 -3.78 17.68
C GLY A 113 0.34 -4.77 17.03
N LEU A 114 0.26 -4.94 15.72
CA LEU A 114 1.23 -5.73 14.96
C LEU A 114 2.64 -5.13 15.05
N LEU A 115 2.79 -3.81 14.87
CA LEU A 115 4.08 -3.12 14.99
C LEU A 115 4.70 -3.28 16.38
N SER A 116 3.87 -3.21 17.42
CA SER A 116 4.34 -3.39 18.80
C SER A 116 4.89 -4.81 19.03
N GLN A 117 4.28 -5.82 18.41
CA GLN A 117 4.74 -7.20 18.50
C GLN A 117 6.01 -7.47 17.68
N THR A 118 6.16 -6.83 16.52
CA THR A 118 7.37 -7.01 15.68
C THR A 118 8.59 -6.29 16.25
N ALA A 119 8.39 -5.25 17.06
CA ALA A 119 9.44 -4.53 17.78
C ALA A 119 9.74 -5.09 19.19
N ALA A 120 9.00 -6.10 19.65
CA ALA A 120 9.17 -6.65 20.99
C ALA A 120 10.50 -7.39 21.10
N LEU A 121 11.39 -6.85 21.94
CA LEU A 121 12.64 -7.48 22.33
C LEU A 121 12.40 -8.40 23.52
N ASP A 122 12.67 -9.69 23.35
CA ASP A 122 12.66 -10.60 24.49
C ASP A 122 14.00 -10.47 25.24
N HIS A 123 13.95 -9.79 26.38
CA HIS A 123 15.12 -9.53 27.22
C HIS A 123 15.43 -10.69 28.18
N THR A 124 14.65 -11.79 28.13
CA THR A 124 14.72 -12.85 29.15
C THR A 124 15.75 -13.94 28.87
N ALA A 125 16.31 -14.01 27.65
CA ALA A 125 17.34 -14.98 27.27
C ALA A 125 18.76 -14.37 27.31
N PRO A 126 19.82 -15.14 27.64
CA PRO A 126 21.20 -14.68 27.53
C PRO A 126 21.58 -14.51 26.05
N GLY A 127 21.46 -13.28 25.55
CA GLY A 127 21.72 -12.90 24.16
C GLY A 127 20.59 -12.04 23.59
N LEU A 128 20.91 -11.08 22.73
CA LEU A 128 19.89 -10.24 22.09
C LEU A 128 19.16 -11.06 21.00
N HIS A 129 18.08 -11.74 21.37
CA HIS A 129 17.21 -12.43 20.42
C HIS A 129 16.12 -11.48 19.91
N ILE A 130 16.37 -10.83 18.77
CA ILE A 130 15.35 -10.04 18.07
C ILE A 130 14.50 -11.00 17.23
N THR A 131 13.25 -11.24 17.64
CA THR A 131 12.29 -11.98 16.80
C THR A 131 11.66 -11.01 15.81
N ALA A 132 12.40 -10.65 14.76
CA ALA A 132 11.88 -9.81 13.69
C ALA A 132 10.89 -10.62 12.82
N ARG A 133 9.58 -10.47 13.08
CA ARG A 133 8.50 -11.16 12.34
C ARG A 133 8.14 -10.42 11.05
N THR A 134 9.14 -10.21 10.19
CA THR A 134 8.97 -9.44 8.93
C THR A 134 7.95 -10.09 8.01
N GLU A 135 7.85 -11.42 8.03
CA GLU A 135 6.90 -12.19 7.23
C GLU A 135 5.44 -11.86 7.59
N THR A 136 5.18 -11.53 8.85
CA THR A 136 3.84 -11.15 9.31
C THR A 136 3.46 -9.77 8.79
N VAL A 137 4.41 -8.83 8.75
CA VAL A 137 4.23 -7.51 8.12
C VAL A 137 3.98 -7.66 6.61
N CYS A 138 4.80 -8.46 5.92
CA CYS A 138 4.61 -8.73 4.49
C CYS A 138 3.22 -9.34 4.19
N LYS A 139 2.76 -10.31 4.99
CA LYS A 139 1.43 -10.91 4.85
C LYS A 139 0.31 -9.87 5.02
N LEU A 140 0.42 -8.99 6.01
CA LEU A 140 -0.54 -7.89 6.20
C LEU A 140 -0.56 -6.97 4.97
N LEU A 141 0.60 -6.53 4.49
CA LEU A 141 0.69 -5.61 3.36
C LEU A 141 0.12 -6.20 2.07
N VAL A 142 0.37 -7.49 1.84
CA VAL A 142 -0.21 -8.25 0.73
C VAL A 142 -1.73 -8.33 0.86
N GLN A 143 -2.25 -8.70 2.03
CA GLN A 143 -3.69 -8.82 2.26
C GLN A 143 -4.40 -7.46 2.12
N LEU A 144 -3.86 -6.40 2.74
CA LEU A 144 -4.33 -5.03 2.59
C LEU A 144 -4.37 -4.60 1.12
N SER A 145 -3.34 -4.95 0.35
CA SER A 145 -3.30 -4.64 -1.09
C SER A 145 -4.37 -5.37 -1.89
N MET A 146 -4.71 -6.62 -1.52
CA MET A 146 -5.81 -7.37 -2.14
C MET A 146 -7.16 -6.75 -1.81
N ASP A 147 -7.40 -6.46 -0.52
CA ASP A 147 -8.64 -5.88 -0.02
C ASP A 147 -8.87 -4.50 -0.64
N PHE A 148 -7.81 -3.67 -0.69
CA PHE A 148 -7.84 -2.36 -1.33
C PHE A 148 -8.10 -2.47 -2.83
N SER A 149 -7.39 -3.35 -3.55
CA SER A 149 -7.62 -3.56 -4.98
C SER A 149 -9.06 -3.97 -5.29
N SER A 150 -9.63 -4.87 -4.48
CA SER A 150 -11.01 -5.31 -4.60
C SER A 150 -11.99 -4.17 -4.36
N TYR A 151 -11.82 -3.44 -3.27
CA TYR A 151 -12.63 -2.28 -2.91
C TYR A 151 -12.58 -1.18 -3.97
N TYR A 152 -11.38 -0.76 -4.38
CA TYR A 152 -11.18 0.31 -5.36
C TYR A 152 -11.80 0.00 -6.73
N ASN A 153 -11.80 -1.27 -7.14
CA ASN A 153 -12.41 -1.67 -8.42
C ASN A 153 -13.95 -1.59 -8.40
N ARG A 154 -14.57 -1.72 -7.22
CA ARG A 154 -16.02 -1.69 -7.05
C ARG A 154 -16.56 -0.29 -6.73
N VAL A 155 -15.77 0.51 -6.01
CA VAL A 155 -16.23 1.77 -5.41
C VAL A 155 -15.54 2.97 -6.04
N HIS A 156 -16.35 3.85 -6.64
CA HIS A 156 -15.87 5.12 -7.17
C HIS A 156 -15.58 6.09 -6.02
N ILE A 157 -14.30 6.37 -5.80
CA ILE A 157 -13.85 7.32 -4.77
C ILE A 157 -14.01 8.76 -5.24
N LEU A 158 -13.36 9.11 -6.36
CA LEU A 158 -13.52 10.41 -7.01
C LEU A 158 -14.59 10.28 -8.10
N GLY A 159 -15.82 10.62 -7.76
CA GLY A 159 -16.97 10.61 -8.67
C GLY A 159 -17.29 12.00 -9.25
N GLU A 160 -18.45 12.13 -9.89
CA GLU A 160 -18.91 13.43 -10.37
C GLU A 160 -18.97 14.48 -9.25
N PRO A 161 -18.61 15.76 -9.52
CA PRO A 161 -18.52 16.81 -8.51
C PRO A 161 -19.90 17.31 -8.08
N ARG A 162 -20.70 16.44 -7.45
CA ARG A 162 -22.03 16.74 -6.94
C ARG A 162 -21.96 17.02 -5.44
N PRO A 163 -22.45 18.18 -4.95
CA PRO A 163 -22.28 18.57 -3.54
C PRO A 163 -22.75 17.54 -2.50
N HIS A 164 -23.85 16.83 -2.78
CA HIS A 164 -24.39 15.81 -1.88
C HIS A 164 -23.53 14.54 -1.78
N LEU A 165 -22.58 14.32 -2.70
CA LEU A 165 -21.66 13.17 -2.69
C LEU A 165 -20.34 13.46 -1.97
N PHE A 166 -20.03 14.73 -1.69
CA PHE A 166 -18.75 15.12 -1.11
C PHE A 166 -18.54 14.55 0.28
N GLY A 167 -19.58 14.45 1.12
CA GLY A 167 -19.47 13.87 2.45
C GLY A 167 -18.92 12.44 2.41
N GLN A 168 -19.51 11.58 1.58
CA GLN A 168 -19.05 10.19 1.42
C GLN A 168 -17.68 10.12 0.76
N MET A 169 -17.42 10.93 -0.26
CA MET A 169 -16.10 11.02 -0.90
C MET A 169 -15.01 11.34 0.12
N PHE A 170 -15.21 12.33 0.99
CA PHE A 170 -14.23 12.71 2.00
C PHE A 170 -14.03 11.64 3.06
N ALA A 171 -15.10 10.99 3.52
CA ALA A 171 -14.99 9.86 4.44
C ALA A 171 -14.16 8.72 3.84
N ARG A 172 -14.38 8.37 2.57
CA ARG A 172 -13.59 7.36 1.84
C ARG A 172 -12.14 7.78 1.67
N LEU A 173 -11.90 9.02 1.27
CA LEU A 173 -10.53 9.54 1.14
C LEU A 173 -9.81 9.50 2.48
N GLN A 174 -10.47 9.79 3.61
CA GLN A 174 -9.86 9.69 4.93
C GLN A 174 -9.50 8.25 5.29
N LEU A 175 -10.39 7.29 5.03
CA LEU A 175 -10.07 5.86 5.19
C LEU A 175 -8.85 5.46 4.33
N LEU A 176 -8.82 5.89 3.07
CA LEU A 176 -7.72 5.58 2.16
C LEU A 176 -6.41 6.30 2.52
N ARG A 177 -6.45 7.44 3.22
CA ARG A 177 -5.24 8.06 3.81
C ARG A 177 -4.66 7.14 4.88
N ALA A 178 -5.50 6.60 5.77
CA ALA A 178 -5.04 5.65 6.78
C ALA A 178 -4.48 4.36 6.16
N VAL A 179 -5.11 3.84 5.09
CA VAL A 179 -4.56 2.70 4.31
C VAL A 179 -3.19 3.03 3.72
N CYS A 180 -3.04 4.23 3.16
CA CYS A 180 -1.77 4.71 2.61
C CYS A 180 -0.68 4.78 3.68
N GLU A 181 -1.01 5.29 4.87
CA GLU A 181 -0.10 5.32 6.02
C GLU A 181 0.34 3.91 6.44
N VAL A 182 -0.59 2.95 6.54
CA VAL A 182 -0.25 1.55 6.87
C VAL A 182 0.71 0.95 5.85
N LEU A 183 0.44 1.14 4.55
CA LEU A 183 1.31 0.65 3.48
C LEU A 183 2.71 1.28 3.56
N HIS A 184 2.79 2.60 3.68
CA HIS A 184 4.05 3.32 3.73
C HIS A 184 4.86 3.00 4.98
N THR A 185 4.23 3.00 6.16
CA THR A 185 4.90 2.64 7.42
C THR A 185 5.36 1.18 7.40
N GLY A 186 4.53 0.26 6.90
CA GLY A 186 4.90 -1.15 6.80
C GLY A 186 6.07 -1.39 5.83
N LEU A 187 6.09 -0.72 4.67
CA LEU A 187 7.22 -0.77 3.75
C LEU A 187 8.48 -0.15 4.34
N ALA A 188 8.36 1.01 5.00
CA ALA A 188 9.49 1.67 5.66
C ALA A 188 10.12 0.79 6.76
N MET A 189 9.30 0.07 7.54
CA MET A 189 9.75 -0.92 8.53
C MET A 189 10.58 -2.05 7.90
N LEU A 190 10.28 -2.42 6.66
CA LEU A 190 11.04 -3.42 5.89
C LEU A 190 12.28 -2.84 5.20
N GLY A 191 12.59 -1.56 5.43
CA GLY A 191 13.68 -0.85 4.73
C GLY A 191 13.41 -0.69 3.23
N LEU A 192 12.12 -0.62 2.85
CA LEU A 192 11.66 -0.41 1.49
C LEU A 192 11.12 1.02 1.35
N PRO A 193 11.52 1.77 0.30
CA PRO A 193 10.98 3.09 0.09
C PRO A 193 9.49 2.99 -0.27
N PRO A 194 8.63 3.87 0.28
CA PRO A 194 7.29 4.04 -0.26
C PRO A 194 7.41 4.63 -1.67
N LEU A 195 6.86 3.95 -2.67
CA LEU A 195 6.88 4.44 -4.05
C LEU A 195 5.76 5.46 -4.19
N SER A 196 6.08 6.71 -3.85
CA SER A 196 5.15 7.84 -3.98
C SER A 196 4.89 8.23 -5.43
N HIS A 197 5.77 7.83 -6.36
CA HIS A 197 5.58 8.03 -7.80
C HIS A 197 6.23 6.86 -8.57
N ILE A 198 5.45 6.19 -9.43
CA ILE A 198 5.92 5.38 -10.55
C ILE A 198 5.39 6.05 -11.81
#